data_AF-A0A0T7GEH2-F1
#
_entry.id   AF-A0A0T7GEH2-F1
#
_cell.length_a   1.000
_cell.length_b   1.000
_cell.length_c   1.000
_cell.angle_alpha   90.00
_cell.angle_beta   90.00
_cell.angle_gamma   90.00
#
_symmetry.space_group_name_H-M   'P 1'
#
loop_
_entity.id
_entity.type
_entity.pdbx_description
1 polymer ?
#
loop_
_entity_poly.entity_id
_entity_poly.type
_entity_poly.pdbx_seq_one_letter_code
_entity_poly.pdbx_strand_id
1 'polypeptide(L)'
;MEITGEYRLEEPRDDVWVRLFDPDVLRRCIPGCKELTQTAENSFDAKVVLKIGPVSATFAATVEIIDIEAPESCRIIGKGNGGIAGFVKGDCVVRLAQDGNATFLTYSANVDIGGKIAALGGRLVQATSKKLADQFFVSFSSREG
;
A
#
# COMPACT_ATOMS: atom_id res chain seq x y z
N MET A 1 5.93 1.97 14.16
CA MET A 1 7.17 2.03 13.36
C MET A 1 6.94 2.96 12.20
N GLU A 2 7.96 3.71 11.77
CA GLU A 2 7.88 4.59 10.60
C GLU A 2 8.47 3.89 9.37
N ILE A 3 7.84 4.08 8.21
CA ILE A 3 8.28 3.57 6.91
C ILE A 3 8.09 4.67 5.87
N THR A 4 9.15 5.05 5.17
CA THR A 4 9.09 6.05 4.10
C THR A 4 9.50 5.43 2.76
N GLY A 5 9.10 6.07 1.67
CA GLY A 5 9.48 5.67 0.33
C GLY A 5 9.27 6.79 -0.68
N GLU A 6 9.98 6.67 -1.80
CA GLU A 6 9.90 7.59 -2.93
C GLU A 6 9.99 6.80 -4.24
N TYR A 7 9.14 7.16 -5.21
CA TYR A 7 9.10 6.56 -6.53
C TYR A 7 8.92 7.66 -7.57
N ARG A 8 9.68 7.56 -8.68
CA ARG A 8 9.45 8.35 -9.88
C ARG A 8 8.58 7.54 -10.83
N LEU A 9 7.49 8.15 -11.29
CA LEU A 9 6.52 7.56 -12.20
C LEU A 9 6.53 8.39 -13.49
N GLU A 10 6.76 7.75 -14.64
CA GLU A 10 6.89 8.43 -15.95
C GLU A 10 5.51 8.76 -16.56
N GLU A 11 4.64 9.35 -15.74
CA GLU A 11 3.25 9.71 -16.05
C GLU A 11 2.88 11.04 -15.40
N PRO A 12 1.97 11.82 -16.02
CA PRO A 12 1.42 13.04 -15.42
C PRO A 12 0.75 12.78 -14.07
N ARG A 13 0.80 13.76 -13.17
CA ARG A 13 0.29 13.62 -11.80
C ARG A 13 -1.19 13.24 -11.74
N ASP A 14 -2.01 13.78 -12.63
CA ASP A 14 -3.44 13.45 -12.71
C ASP A 14 -3.66 11.97 -13.05
N ASP A 15 -2.91 11.43 -14.01
CA ASP A 15 -3.00 10.02 -14.41
C ASP A 15 -2.54 9.09 -13.28
N VAL A 16 -1.44 9.45 -12.62
CA VAL A 16 -0.95 8.72 -11.44
C VAL A 16 -2.01 8.71 -10.34
N TRP A 17 -2.62 9.86 -10.06
CA TRP A 17 -3.65 9.99 -9.03
C TRP A 17 -4.84 9.07 -9.30
N VAL A 18 -5.38 9.10 -10.52
CA VAL A 18 -6.51 8.24 -10.90
C VAL A 18 -6.14 6.76 -10.75
N ARG A 19 -4.96 6.37 -11.25
CA ARG A 19 -4.51 4.97 -11.21
C ARG A 19 -4.21 4.45 -9.80
N LEU A 20 -3.74 5.31 -8.89
CA LEU A 20 -3.44 4.92 -7.50
C LEU A 20 -4.68 4.43 -6.74
N PHE A 21 -5.87 4.87 -7.13
CA PHE A 21 -7.13 4.51 -6.48
C PHE A 21 -8.07 3.71 -7.38
N ASP A 22 -7.62 3.34 -8.58
CA ASP A 22 -8.35 2.45 -9.48
C ASP A 22 -8.34 1.00 -8.93
N PRO A 23 -9.52 0.39 -8.67
CA PRO A 23 -9.59 -0.94 -8.09
C PRO A 23 -8.90 -2.02 -8.95
N ASP A 24 -8.96 -1.91 -10.28
CA ASP A 24 -8.37 -2.90 -11.17
C ASP A 24 -6.85 -2.76 -11.21
N VAL A 25 -6.32 -1.54 -11.23
CA VAL A 25 -4.88 -1.27 -11.07
C VAL A 25 -4.39 -1.79 -9.72
N LEU A 26 -5.07 -1.44 -8.64
CA LEU A 26 -4.74 -1.89 -7.29
C LEU A 26 -4.71 -3.43 -7.19
N ARG A 27 -5.73 -4.12 -7.73
CA ARG A 27 -5.80 -5.59 -7.70
C ARG A 27 -4.61 -6.25 -8.42
N ARG A 28 -4.14 -5.66 -9.52
CA ARG A 28 -2.97 -6.15 -10.27
C ARG A 28 -1.65 -5.85 -9.54
N CYS A 29 -1.55 -4.69 -8.89
CA CYS A 29 -0.30 -4.23 -8.31
C CYS A 29 -0.05 -4.74 -6.89
N ILE A 30 -1.09 -4.98 -6.09
CA ILE A 30 -0.94 -5.44 -4.70
C ILE A 30 -0.42 -6.88 -4.68
N PRO A 31 0.80 -7.13 -4.16
CA PRO A 31 1.37 -8.47 -4.14
C PRO A 31 0.53 -9.44 -3.31
N GLY A 32 0.18 -10.57 -3.91
CA GLY A 32 -0.62 -11.60 -3.23
C GLY A 32 -2.10 -11.24 -3.05
N CYS A 33 -2.60 -10.20 -3.71
CA CYS A 33 -4.02 -9.86 -3.74
C CYS A 33 -4.85 -11.06 -4.25
N LYS A 34 -5.88 -11.43 -3.50
CA LYS A 34 -6.85 -12.47 -3.85
C LYS A 34 -8.22 -11.89 -4.09
N GLU A 35 -8.61 -10.92 -3.27
CA GLU A 35 -9.88 -10.23 -3.35
C GLU A 35 -9.61 -8.74 -3.08
N LEU A 36 -10.30 -7.87 -3.82
CA LEU A 36 -10.32 -6.43 -3.60
C LEU A 36 -11.69 -5.93 -4.01
N THR A 37 -12.40 -5.31 -3.08
CA THR A 37 -13.76 -4.81 -3.23
C THR A 37 -13.79 -3.37 -2.75
N GLN A 38 -14.24 -2.45 -3.60
CA GLN A 38 -14.56 -1.10 -3.16
C GLN A 38 -15.90 -1.12 -2.42
N THR A 39 -15.87 -0.80 -1.13
CA THR A 39 -17.04 -0.87 -0.24
C THR A 39 -17.77 0.46 -0.11
N ALA A 40 -17.06 1.56 -0.40
CA ALA A 40 -17.59 2.93 -0.56
C ALA A 40 -16.63 3.74 -1.45
N GLU A 41 -16.97 4.99 -1.76
CA GLU A 41 -16.17 5.87 -2.63
C GLU A 41 -14.67 5.87 -2.29
N ASN A 42 -14.33 5.96 -0.99
CA ASN A 42 -12.95 6.00 -0.51
C ASN A 42 -12.62 4.83 0.44
N SER A 43 -13.31 3.70 0.30
CA SER A 43 -13.15 2.55 1.19
C SER A 43 -13.00 1.24 0.43
N PHE A 44 -12.08 0.40 0.89
CA PHE A 44 -11.79 -0.88 0.26
C PHE A 44 -11.65 -1.99 1.29
N ASP A 45 -12.17 -3.15 0.93
CA ASP A 45 -11.87 -4.42 1.60
C ASP A 45 -10.96 -5.24 0.69
N ALA A 46 -9.93 -5.85 1.28
CA ALA A 46 -8.96 -6.66 0.56
C ALA A 46 -8.64 -7.97 1.29
N LYS A 47 -8.29 -8.99 0.52
CA LYS A 47 -7.71 -10.24 1.03
C LYS A 47 -6.38 -10.49 0.37
N VAL A 48 -5.33 -10.57 1.17
CA VAL A 48 -3.94 -10.59 0.70
C VAL A 48 -3.20 -11.76 1.33
N VAL A 49 -2.50 -12.55 0.52
CA VAL A 49 -1.63 -13.63 1.00
C VAL A 49 -0.19 -13.15 0.96
N LEU A 50 0.42 -13.00 2.13
CA LEU A 50 1.78 -12.46 2.27
C LEU A 50 2.71 -13.47 2.96
N LYS A 51 3.98 -13.42 2.56
CA LYS A 51 5.07 -14.16 3.19
C LYS A 51 6.00 -13.18 3.91
N ILE A 52 6.10 -13.31 5.22
CA ILE A 52 6.94 -12.48 6.10
C ILE A 52 7.91 -13.42 6.82
N GLY A 53 9.14 -13.53 6.32
CA GLY A 53 10.10 -14.53 6.79
C GLY A 53 9.52 -15.96 6.71
N PRO A 54 9.54 -16.74 7.81
CA PRO A 54 8.99 -18.10 7.82
C PRO A 54 7.45 -18.15 7.90
N VAL A 55 6.78 -17.01 8.07
CA VAL A 55 5.32 -16.94 8.24
C VAL A 55 4.66 -16.66 6.89
N SER A 56 3.76 -17.54 6.48
CA SER A 56 2.81 -17.28 5.39
C SER A 56 1.43 -17.08 6.01
N ALA A 57 0.78 -15.96 5.71
CA ALA A 57 -0.52 -15.62 6.29
C ALA A 57 -1.43 -14.94 5.27
N THR A 58 -2.73 -15.19 5.43
CA THR A 58 -3.79 -14.48 4.72
C THR A 58 -4.30 -13.36 5.61
N PHE A 59 -4.29 -12.14 5.11
CA PHE A 59 -4.81 -10.97 5.80
C PHE A 59 -6.12 -10.54 5.17
N ALA A 60 -7.14 -10.36 5.99
CA ALA A 60 -8.30 -9.54 5.64
C ALA A 60 -7.98 -8.09 6.04
N ALA A 61 -8.07 -7.16 5.11
CA ALA A 61 -7.72 -5.77 5.30
C ALA A 61 -8.86 -4.84 4.95
N THR A 62 -8.98 -3.75 5.69
CA THR A 62 -9.87 -2.62 5.42
C THR A 62 -9.02 -1.37 5.24
N VAL A 63 -9.32 -0.59 4.22
CA VAL A 63 -8.63 0.65 3.89
C VAL A 63 -9.65 1.78 3.75
N GLU A 64 -9.31 2.94 4.28
CA GLU A 64 -10.06 4.18 4.11
C GLU A 64 -9.12 5.30 3.66
N ILE A 65 -9.53 6.08 2.69
CA ILE A 65 -8.78 7.25 2.19
C ILE A 65 -9.46 8.50 2.72
N ILE A 66 -8.70 9.32 3.45
CA ILE A 66 -9.14 10.55 4.09
C ILE A 66 -8.20 11.70 3.75
N ASP A 67 -8.55 12.91 4.18
CA ASP A 67 -7.72 14.12 4.02
C ASP A 67 -7.28 14.31 2.55
N ILE A 68 -8.23 14.12 1.62
CA ILE A 68 -7.96 14.11 0.17
C ILE A 68 -7.82 15.55 -0.36
N GLU A 69 -6.67 15.85 -0.93
CA GLU A 69 -6.35 17.05 -1.69
C GLU A 69 -5.92 16.65 -3.10
N ALA A 70 -6.87 16.22 -3.95
CA ALA A 70 -6.55 15.70 -5.28
C ALA A 70 -6.01 16.80 -6.22
N PRO A 71 -5.00 16.52 -7.07
CA PRO A 71 -4.23 15.26 -7.23
C PRO A 71 -2.91 15.26 -6.42
N GLU A 72 -2.84 16.01 -5.32
CA GLU A 72 -1.60 16.30 -4.60
C GLU A 72 -1.34 15.36 -3.43
N SER A 73 -2.33 15.11 -2.57
CA SER A 73 -2.09 14.32 -1.36
C SER A 73 -3.34 13.66 -0.79
N CYS A 74 -3.12 12.60 -0.02
CA CYS A 74 -4.15 11.98 0.82
C CYS A 74 -3.51 11.28 2.02
N ARG A 75 -4.35 10.88 2.97
CA ARG A 75 -3.99 9.95 4.04
C ARG A 75 -4.77 8.66 3.93
N ILE A 76 -4.08 7.53 3.96
CA ILE A 76 -4.64 6.19 3.87
C ILE A 76 -4.62 5.57 5.27
N ILE A 77 -5.77 5.19 5.81
CA ILE A 77 -5.90 4.46 7.06
C ILE A 77 -6.10 2.98 6.74
N GLY A 78 -5.22 2.13 7.24
CA GLY A 78 -5.23 0.69 6.97
C GLY A 78 -5.31 -0.14 8.24
N LYS A 79 -6.11 -1.20 8.19
CA LYS A 79 -6.10 -2.28 9.20
C LYS A 79 -6.06 -3.62 8.48
N GLY A 80 -5.27 -4.56 8.99
CA GLY A 80 -5.16 -5.92 8.47
C GLY A 80 -5.16 -6.94 9.61
N ASN A 81 -5.94 -7.99 9.45
CA ASN A 81 -6.07 -9.08 10.40
C ASN A 81 -5.63 -10.40 9.75
N GLY A 82 -4.56 -10.99 10.27
CA GLY A 82 -3.99 -12.27 9.84
C GLY A 82 -4.32 -13.43 10.78
N GLY A 83 -5.34 -13.28 11.63
CA GLY A 83 -5.73 -14.26 12.64
C GLY A 83 -4.59 -14.57 13.61
N ILE A 84 -4.20 -15.85 13.66
CA ILE A 84 -3.11 -16.33 14.54
C ILE A 84 -1.76 -15.67 14.20
N ALA A 85 -1.56 -15.22 12.96
CA ALA A 85 -0.32 -14.56 12.56
C ALA A 85 -0.18 -13.19 13.23
N GLY A 86 -1.29 -12.50 13.51
CA GLY A 86 -1.31 -11.19 14.14
C GLY A 86 -2.13 -10.16 13.37
N PHE A 87 -1.87 -8.89 13.64
CA PHE A 87 -2.56 -7.77 13.00
C PHE A 87 -1.57 -6.67 12.61
N VAL A 88 -2.01 -5.82 11.70
CA VAL A 88 -1.38 -4.54 11.37
C VAL A 88 -2.44 -3.46 11.41
N LYS A 89 -2.10 -2.28 11.93
CA LYS A 89 -2.93 -1.08 11.79
C LYS A 89 -2.02 0.12 11.63
N GLY A 90 -2.44 1.12 10.89
CA GLY A 90 -1.60 2.29 10.68
C GLY A 90 -2.22 3.27 9.72
N ASP A 91 -1.45 4.31 9.46
CA ASP A 91 -1.78 5.32 8.47
C ASP A 91 -0.58 5.62 7.58
N CYS A 92 -0.86 6.13 6.39
CA CYS A 92 0.14 6.49 5.40
C CYS A 92 -0.26 7.80 4.72
N VAL A 93 0.61 8.82 4.80
CA VAL A 93 0.45 10.05 4.03
C VAL A 93 1.15 9.88 2.70
N VAL A 94 0.43 10.09 1.60
CA VAL A 94 0.94 10.03 0.22
C VAL A 94 0.97 11.45 -0.35
N ARG A 95 2.03 11.81 -1.05
CA ARG A 95 2.16 13.09 -1.76
C ARG A 95 2.68 12.88 -3.18
N LEU A 96 2.10 13.60 -4.13
CA LEU A 96 2.49 13.62 -5.54
C LEU A 96 2.99 15.02 -5.94
N ALA A 97 4.23 15.08 -6.42
CA ALA A 97 4.82 16.28 -6.99
C ALA A 97 5.05 16.09 -8.49
N GLN A 98 4.58 17.03 -9.31
CA GLN A 98 4.85 17.04 -10.74
C GLN A 98 6.34 17.34 -10.99
N ASP A 99 6.97 16.61 -11.90
CA ASP A 99 8.30 16.89 -12.43
C ASP A 99 8.33 16.69 -13.95
N GLY A 100 8.16 17.79 -14.70
CA GLY A 100 8.03 17.74 -16.15
C GLY A 100 6.80 16.93 -16.57
N ASN A 101 7.01 15.80 -17.25
CA ASN A 101 5.94 14.84 -17.61
C ASN A 101 5.88 13.62 -16.67
N ALA A 102 6.69 13.62 -15.62
CA ALA A 102 6.75 12.59 -14.61
C ALA A 102 6.14 13.09 -13.29
N THR A 103 5.97 12.16 -12.35
CA THR A 103 5.47 12.42 -11.00
C THR A 103 6.41 11.78 -9.99
N PHE A 104 6.83 12.54 -8.99
CA PHE A 104 7.43 12.00 -7.78
C PHE A 104 6.35 11.70 -6.75
N LEU A 105 6.22 10.42 -6.41
CA LEU A 105 5.39 9.95 -5.32
C LEU A 105 6.27 9.76 -4.08
N THR A 106 5.91 10.40 -2.99
CA THR A 106 6.49 10.12 -1.66
C THR A 106 5.43 9.61 -0.72
N TYR A 107 5.83 8.78 0.24
CA TYR A 107 4.97 8.40 1.34
C TYR A 107 5.70 8.32 2.67
N SER A 108 4.95 8.54 3.76
CA SER A 108 5.37 8.21 5.12
C SER A 108 4.23 7.48 5.83
N ALA A 109 4.53 6.29 6.34
CA ALA A 109 3.60 5.41 7.00
C ALA A 109 3.99 5.16 8.45
N ASN A 110 3.00 5.27 9.35
CA ASN A 110 3.10 4.91 10.75
C ASN A 110 2.30 3.64 11.01
N VAL A 111 3.00 2.57 11.41
CA VAL A 111 2.41 1.24 11.50
C VAL A 111 2.61 0.63 12.88
N ASP A 112 1.54 0.11 13.45
CA ASP A 112 1.52 -0.72 14.66
C ASP A 112 1.21 -2.18 14.27
N ILE A 113 2.03 -3.10 14.77
CA ILE A 113 1.99 -4.52 14.42
C ILE A 113 1.99 -5.32 15.71
N GLY A 114 1.08 -6.29 15.79
CA GLY A 114 0.96 -7.17 16.93
C GLY A 114 0.90 -8.65 16.55
N GLY A 115 0.91 -9.51 17.57
CA GLY A 115 0.85 -10.97 17.42
C GLY A 115 2.18 -11.59 17.02
N LYS A 116 2.14 -12.76 16.38
CA LYS A 116 3.33 -13.56 16.06
C LYS A 116 4.28 -12.87 15.09
N ILE A 117 3.75 -12.04 14.19
CA ILE A 117 4.57 -11.26 13.25
C ILE A 117 5.41 -10.21 13.97
N ALA A 118 4.89 -9.58 15.03
CA ALA A 118 5.66 -8.62 15.81
C ALA A 118 6.91 -9.26 16.47
N ALA A 119 6.82 -10.54 16.83
CA ALA A 119 7.92 -11.31 17.40
C ALA A 119 9.05 -11.62 16.40
N LEU A 120 8.82 -11.43 15.09
CA LEU A 120 9.85 -11.62 14.05
C LEU A 120 10.89 -10.49 14.03
N GLY A 121 10.61 -9.38 14.71
CA GLY A 121 11.52 -8.24 14.86
C GLY A 121 11.37 -7.18 13.76
N GLY A 122 11.57 -5.92 14.16
CA GLY A 122 11.30 -4.74 13.31
C GLY A 122 12.09 -4.69 12.00
N ARG A 123 13.34 -5.18 12.00
CA ARG A 123 14.20 -5.17 10.79
C ARG A 123 13.64 -6.05 9.66
N LEU A 124 13.17 -7.26 10.00
CA LEU A 124 12.62 -8.18 9.01
C LEU A 124 11.28 -7.66 8.46
N VAL A 125 10.45 -7.07 9.34
CA VAL A 125 9.20 -6.43 8.95
C VAL A 125 9.47 -5.27 8.00
N GLN A 126 10.39 -4.34 8.33
CA GLN A 126 10.75 -3.22 7.45
C GLN A 126 11.25 -3.68 6.08
N ALA A 127 12.13 -4.68 6.05
CA ALA A 127 12.63 -5.23 4.80
C ALA A 127 11.51 -5.83 3.95
N THR A 128 10.55 -6.49 4.57
CA THR A 128 9.38 -7.07 3.88
C THR A 128 8.45 -5.96 3.38
N SER A 129 8.16 -4.94 4.19
CA SER A 129 7.35 -3.79 3.79
C SER A 129 7.96 -3.05 2.59
N LYS A 130 9.26 -2.78 2.63
CA LYS A 130 9.97 -2.17 1.49
C LYS A 130 9.87 -3.03 0.24
N LYS A 131 10.12 -4.34 0.35
CA LYS A 131 10.00 -5.27 -0.77
C LYS A 131 8.60 -5.26 -1.39
N LEU A 132 7.55 -5.23 -0.56
CA LEU A 132 6.16 -5.19 -1.04
C LEU A 132 5.83 -3.88 -1.75
N ALA A 133 6.32 -2.75 -1.22
CA ALA A 133 6.17 -1.45 -1.88
C ALA A 133 6.93 -1.41 -3.22
N ASP A 134 8.17 -1.89 -3.26
CA ASP A 134 8.96 -1.98 -4.49
C ASP A 134 8.23 -2.86 -5.54
N GLN A 135 7.68 -4.01 -5.13
CA GLN A 135 6.88 -4.88 -6.03
C GLN A 135 5.61 -4.20 -6.54
N PHE A 136 4.89 -3.49 -5.67
CA PHE A 136 3.71 -2.73 -6.06
C PHE A 136 4.06 -1.71 -7.14
N PHE A 137 5.08 -0.89 -6.92
CA PHE A 137 5.41 0.20 -7.84
C PHE A 137 6.10 -0.27 -9.12
N VAL A 138 6.78 -1.41 -9.11
CA VAL A 138 7.22 -2.09 -10.34
C VAL A 138 6.01 -2.47 -11.20
N SER A 139 5.00 -3.13 -10.62
CA SER A 139 3.77 -3.48 -11.34
C SER A 139 2.98 -2.24 -11.74
N PHE A 140 2.92 -1.22 -10.89
CA PHE A 140 2.22 0.03 -11.16
C PHE A 140 2.85 0.78 -12.34
N SER A 141 4.18 0.82 -12.42
CA SER A 141 4.88 1.48 -13.52
C SER A 141 4.80 0.68 -14.83
N SER A 142 4.45 -0.61 -14.76
CA SER A 142 4.25 -1.43 -15.96
C SER A 142 2.92 -1.09 -16.63
N ARG A 143 2.98 -0.63 -17.88
CA ARG A 143 1.83 -0.38 -18.75
C ARG A 143 1.44 -1.65 -19.50
N GLU A 144 1.25 -2.75 -18.78
CA GLU A 144 0.65 -3.94 -19.42
C GLU A 144 -0.82 -3.58 -19.70
N GLY A 145 -1.16 -3.56 -21.00
CA GLY A 145 -2.43 -3.09 -21.54
C GLY A 145 -3.61 -4.03 -21.37
#